data_AF-A0AAJ3YF10-F1
#
_entry.id   AF-A0AAJ3YF10-F1
#
_cell.length_a   1.000
_cell.length_b   1.000
_cell.length_c   1.000
_cell.angle_alpha   90.00
_cell.angle_beta   90.00
_cell.angle_gamma   90.00
#
_symmetry.space_group_name_H-M   'P 1'
#
loop_
_entity.id
_entity.type
_entity.pdbx_description
1 polymer ?
#
loop_
_entity_poly.entity_id
_entity_poly.type
_entity_poly.pdbx_seq_one_letter_code
_entity_poly.pdbx_strand_id
1 'polypeptide(L)'
;MTISQRLYLTFSMLSASLVSMVIISIVVVTGFQYRFHYVQINAIPSIIDLNVLIDENNELLIKLYDYQGAKDPARQGQIESEMNKTVERLNTLNQHYLENDISSDEDLRLTKEAFVMIKNIHDRLLPFLQTNRIPQSSSTANSDESSKNLSEAIRTLTSSYRKQLQINIDIGTQLDETNTHIYYTTLWGLIAGSGAVILVLGFFTIKTIMSIRR
;
A
#
# COMPACT_ATOMS: atom_id res chain seq x y z
N MET A 1 16.22 4.48 -58.76
CA MET A 1 16.66 3.61 -57.64
C MET A 1 17.00 2.23 -58.17
N THR A 2 18.24 1.77 -57.96
CA THR A 2 18.71 0.45 -58.41
C THR A 2 18.03 -0.67 -57.62
N ILE A 3 18.08 -1.91 -58.11
CA ILE A 3 17.52 -3.08 -57.42
C ILE A 3 18.17 -3.25 -56.04
N SER A 4 19.50 -3.13 -55.96
CA SER A 4 20.25 -3.22 -54.70
C SER A 4 19.81 -2.16 -53.70
N GLN A 5 19.65 -0.90 -54.13
CA GLN A 5 19.16 0.18 -53.26
C GLN A 5 17.78 -0.14 -52.67
N ARG A 6 16.86 -0.69 -53.48
CA ARG A 6 15.52 -1.09 -52.99
C ARG A 6 15.59 -2.22 -51.97
N LEU A 7 16.44 -3.21 -52.22
CA LEU A 7 16.67 -4.32 -51.30
C LEU A 7 17.24 -3.82 -49.96
N TYR A 8 18.26 -2.97 -49.99
CA TYR A 8 18.86 -2.36 -48.80
C TYR A 8 17.84 -1.57 -47.98
N LEU A 9 16.94 -0.82 -48.64
CA LEU A 9 15.89 -0.07 -47.95
C LEU A 9 14.94 -1.01 -47.20
N THR A 10 14.43 -2.04 -47.86
CA THR A 10 13.50 -3.01 -47.26
C THR A 10 14.15 -3.74 -46.08
N PHE A 11 15.41 -4.19 -46.22
CA PHE A 11 16.15 -4.84 -45.13
C PHE A 11 16.45 -3.89 -43.96
N SER A 12 16.81 -2.64 -44.23
CA SER A 12 17.06 -1.65 -43.19
C SER A 12 15.79 -1.30 -42.41
N MET A 13 14.65 -1.16 -43.11
CA MET A 13 13.34 -0.97 -42.47
C MET A 13 12.95 -2.17 -41.61
N LEU A 14 13.16 -3.40 -42.11
CA LEU A 14 12.93 -4.61 -41.32
C LEU A 14 13.78 -4.61 -40.05
N SER A 15 15.09 -4.35 -40.17
CA SER A 15 16.00 -4.29 -39.02
C SER A 15 15.57 -3.21 -38.01
N ALA A 16 15.25 -2.00 -38.46
CA ALA A 16 14.78 -0.92 -37.60
C ALA A 16 13.46 -1.24 -36.90
N SER A 17 12.55 -1.97 -37.57
CA SER A 17 11.29 -2.41 -36.97
C SER A 17 11.51 -3.43 -35.85
N LEU A 18 12.44 -4.39 -36.05
CA LEU A 18 12.79 -5.39 -35.04
C LEU A 18 13.43 -4.74 -33.82
N VAL A 19 14.38 -3.83 -34.03
CA VAL A 19 15.03 -3.09 -32.93
C VAL A 19 14.00 -2.28 -32.14
N SER A 20 13.09 -1.58 -32.82
CA SER A 20 12.02 -0.83 -32.17
C SER A 20 11.11 -1.71 -31.32
N MET A 21 10.72 -2.89 -31.82
CA MET A 21 9.89 -3.82 -31.04
C MET A 21 10.59 -4.30 -29.77
N VAL A 22 11.89 -4.63 -29.87
CA VAL A 22 12.68 -5.07 -28.70
C VAL A 22 12.74 -3.97 -27.65
N ILE A 23 13.00 -2.73 -28.06
CA ILE A 23 13.05 -1.58 -27.14
C ILE A 23 11.70 -1.39 -26.44
N ILE A 24 10.60 -1.38 -27.19
CA ILE A 24 9.24 -1.23 -26.62
C ILE A 24 8.96 -2.35 -25.63
N SER A 25 9.31 -3.59 -25.98
CA SER A 25 9.10 -4.77 -25.13
C SER A 25 9.86 -4.65 -23.81
N ILE A 26 11.12 -4.21 -23.85
CA ILE A 26 11.94 -4.00 -22.65
C ILE A 26 11.33 -2.92 -21.77
N VAL A 27 11.01 -1.74 -22.31
CA VAL A 27 10.44 -0.63 -21.53
C VAL A 27 9.16 -1.05 -20.81
N VAL A 28 8.31 -1.78 -21.52
CA VAL A 28 7.05 -2.26 -20.97
C VAL A 28 7.30 -3.26 -19.86
N VAL A 29 8.08 -4.32 -20.11
CA VAL A 29 8.42 -5.35 -19.11
C VAL A 29 9.09 -4.74 -17.87
N THR A 30 10.01 -3.79 -18.03
CA THR A 30 10.65 -3.10 -16.91
C THR A 30 9.62 -2.31 -16.09
N GLY A 31 8.67 -1.63 -16.74
CA GLY A 31 7.58 -0.94 -16.05
C GLY A 31 6.65 -1.89 -15.29
N PHE A 32 6.32 -3.05 -15.87
CA PHE A 32 5.57 -4.11 -15.18
C PHE A 32 6.32 -4.58 -13.94
N GLN A 33 7.61 -4.90 -14.09
CA GLN A 33 8.44 -5.39 -12.99
C GLN A 33 8.53 -4.38 -11.86
N TYR A 34 8.70 -3.10 -12.17
CA TYR A 34 8.75 -2.03 -11.16
C TYR A 34 7.46 -1.94 -10.34
N ARG A 35 6.29 -1.88 -11.00
CA ARG A 35 5.00 -1.77 -10.31
C ARG A 35 4.67 -3.02 -9.50
N PHE A 36 4.95 -4.20 -10.05
CA PHE A 36 4.75 -5.47 -9.35
C PHE A 36 5.64 -5.57 -8.11
N HIS A 37 6.93 -5.24 -8.27
CA HIS A 37 7.86 -5.20 -7.15
C HIS A 37 7.38 -4.23 -6.07
N TYR A 38 6.95 -3.02 -6.44
CA TYR A 38 6.41 -2.04 -5.51
C TYR A 38 5.24 -2.58 -4.69
N VAL A 39 4.28 -3.28 -5.31
CA VAL A 39 3.15 -3.89 -4.60
C VAL A 39 3.65 -4.96 -3.61
N GLN A 40 4.62 -5.78 -4.01
CA GLN A 40 5.15 -6.85 -3.16
C GLN A 40 5.92 -6.35 -1.94
N ILE A 41 6.73 -5.31 -2.10
CA ILE A 41 7.64 -4.86 -1.04
C ILE A 41 7.13 -3.65 -0.25
N ASN A 42 6.12 -2.92 -0.74
CA ASN A 42 5.55 -1.77 -0.03
C ASN A 42 4.06 -1.96 0.28
N ALA A 43 3.22 -2.19 -0.74
CA ALA A 43 1.75 -2.17 -0.54
C ALA A 43 1.26 -3.35 0.32
N ILE A 44 1.74 -4.58 0.07
CA ILE A 44 1.31 -5.74 0.86
C ILE A 44 1.83 -5.67 2.31
N PRO A 45 3.13 -5.44 2.56
CA PRO A 45 3.65 -5.29 3.93
C PRO A 45 2.95 -4.18 4.72
N SER A 46 2.79 -2.99 4.13
CA SER A 46 2.09 -1.89 4.78
C SER A 46 0.64 -2.22 5.17
N ILE A 47 -0.09 -2.94 4.32
CA ILE A 47 -1.44 -3.43 4.63
C ILE A 47 -1.43 -4.40 5.81
N ILE A 48 -0.46 -5.32 5.85
CA ILE A 48 -0.34 -6.30 6.94
C ILE A 48 -0.04 -5.58 8.26
N ASP A 49 0.96 -4.69 8.26
CA ASP A 49 1.40 -3.99 9.46
C ASP A 49 0.33 -3.04 10.01
N LEU A 50 -0.44 -2.37 9.14
CA LEU A 50 -1.59 -1.58 9.56
C LEU A 50 -2.71 -2.42 10.16
N ASN A 51 -2.94 -3.63 9.65
CA ASN A 51 -3.91 -4.54 10.27
C ASN A 51 -3.45 -4.99 11.66
N VAL A 52 -2.15 -5.29 11.83
CA VAL A 52 -1.58 -5.60 13.15
C VAL A 52 -1.77 -4.43 14.11
N LEU A 53 -1.49 -3.19 13.69
CA LEU A 53 -1.73 -1.98 14.48
C LEU A 53 -3.21 -1.80 14.87
N ILE A 54 -4.13 -2.07 13.95
CA ILE A 54 -5.58 -2.01 14.20
C ILE A 54 -5.99 -3.07 15.23
N ASP A 55 -5.52 -4.30 15.10
CA ASP A 55 -5.86 -5.41 16.00
C ASP A 55 -5.33 -5.16 17.41
N GLU A 56 -4.07 -4.72 17.52
CA GLU A 56 -3.44 -4.33 18.78
C GLU A 56 -4.20 -3.21 19.50
N ASN A 57 -4.64 -2.20 18.75
CA ASN A 57 -5.40 -1.10 19.32
C ASN A 57 -6.84 -1.51 19.70
N ASN A 58 -7.45 -2.46 18.99
CA ASN A 58 -8.74 -3.04 19.37
C ASN A 58 -8.61 -3.95 20.61
N GLU A 59 -7.51 -4.69 20.74
CA GLU A 59 -7.21 -5.49 21.94
C GLU A 59 -7.09 -4.59 23.17
N LEU A 60 -6.47 -3.41 23.03
CA LEU A 60 -6.42 -2.41 24.10
C LEU A 60 -7.83 -1.95 24.53
N LEU A 61 -8.75 -1.76 23.58
CA LEU A 61 -10.14 -1.41 23.88
C LEU A 61 -10.86 -2.53 24.64
N ILE A 62 -10.59 -3.80 24.31
CA ILE A 62 -11.16 -4.95 25.03
C ILE A 62 -10.62 -4.99 26.47
N LYS A 63 -9.30 -4.85 26.65
CA LYS A 63 -8.65 -4.81 27.97
C LYS A 63 -9.17 -3.68 28.85
N LEU A 64 -9.51 -2.54 28.27
CA LEU A 64 -10.15 -1.44 28.98
C LEU A 64 -11.46 -1.89 29.63
N TYR A 65 -12.33 -2.57 28.89
CA TYR A 65 -13.60 -3.08 29.44
C TYR A 65 -13.37 -4.21 30.45
N ASP A 66 -12.40 -5.10 30.21
CA ASP A 66 -12.04 -6.16 31.14
C ASP A 66 -11.50 -5.60 32.48
N TYR A 67 -10.73 -4.51 32.44
CA TYR A 67 -10.22 -3.82 33.62
C TYR A 67 -11.35 -3.28 34.50
N GLN A 68 -12.37 -2.68 33.88
CA GLN A 68 -13.55 -2.16 34.59
C GLN A 68 -14.45 -3.29 35.13
N GLY A 69 -14.52 -4.41 34.42
CA GLY A 69 -15.32 -5.58 34.82
C GLY A 69 -14.63 -6.48 35.85
N ALA A 70 -13.33 -6.29 36.11
CA ALA A 70 -12.58 -7.07 37.07
C ALA A 70 -13.15 -6.89 38.49
N LYS A 71 -13.23 -8.00 39.25
CA LYS A 71 -13.70 -8.01 40.65
C LYS A 71 -12.60 -8.29 41.66
N ASP A 72 -11.42 -8.66 41.17
CA ASP A 72 -10.27 -9.06 41.96
C ASP A 72 -9.08 -8.12 41.67
N PRO A 73 -8.46 -7.51 42.69
CA PRO A 73 -7.33 -6.61 42.51
C PRO A 73 -6.11 -7.23 41.83
N ALA A 74 -5.85 -8.53 42.02
CA ALA A 74 -4.70 -9.18 41.39
C ALA A 74 -4.91 -9.31 39.87
N ARG A 75 -6.11 -9.72 39.44
CA ARG A 75 -6.49 -9.71 38.01
C ARG A 75 -6.47 -8.30 37.43
N GLN A 76 -6.93 -7.30 38.18
CA GLN A 76 -6.91 -5.91 37.73
C GLN A 76 -5.47 -5.42 37.49
N GLY A 77 -4.52 -5.74 38.38
CA GLY A 77 -3.11 -5.42 38.20
C GLY A 77 -2.45 -6.12 37.01
N GLN A 78 -2.88 -7.34 36.66
CA GLN A 78 -2.41 -8.04 35.46
C GLN A 78 -2.86 -7.30 34.18
N ILE A 79 -4.14 -6.95 34.10
CA ILE A 79 -4.71 -6.22 32.96
C ILE A 79 -4.02 -4.84 32.80
N GLU A 80 -3.77 -4.14 33.91
CA GLU A 80 -3.01 -2.88 33.91
C GLU A 80 -1.61 -3.04 33.28
N SER A 81 -0.87 -4.08 33.68
CA SER A 81 0.44 -4.37 33.10
C SER A 81 0.35 -4.63 31.60
N GLU A 82 -0.65 -5.38 31.16
CA GLU A 82 -0.88 -5.70 29.74
C GLU A 82 -1.29 -4.47 28.92
N MET A 83 -2.13 -3.59 29.47
CA MET A 83 -2.51 -2.34 28.80
C MET A 83 -1.30 -1.43 28.58
N ASN A 84 -0.45 -1.25 29.59
CA ASN A 84 0.78 -0.46 29.46
C ASN A 84 1.72 -1.05 28.38
N LYS A 85 1.95 -2.37 28.40
CA LYS A 85 2.73 -3.05 27.36
C LYS A 85 2.14 -2.90 25.96
N THR A 86 0.81 -2.94 25.85
CA THR A 86 0.12 -2.78 24.55
C THR A 86 0.36 -1.37 23.99
N VAL A 87 0.31 -0.33 24.84
CA VAL A 87 0.60 1.05 24.41
C VAL A 87 2.07 1.21 23.97
N GLU A 88 3.02 0.62 24.69
CA GLU A 88 4.44 0.61 24.27
C GLU A 88 4.66 -0.14 22.95
N ARG A 89 3.96 -1.27 22.77
CA ARG A 89 4.00 -2.08 21.55
C ARG A 89 3.41 -1.32 20.37
N LEU A 90 2.30 -0.61 20.53
CA LEU A 90 1.72 0.26 19.50
C LEU A 90 2.73 1.32 19.04
N ASN A 91 3.47 1.92 19.96
CA ASN A 91 4.52 2.89 19.61
C ASN A 91 5.66 2.25 18.80
N THR A 92 6.07 1.03 19.17
CA THR A 92 7.11 0.27 18.49
C THR A 92 6.68 -0.16 17.08
N LEU A 93 5.45 -0.65 16.94
CA LEU A 93 4.87 -1.02 15.64
C LEU A 93 4.68 0.20 14.73
N ASN A 94 4.24 1.33 15.28
CA ASN A 94 4.10 2.56 14.50
C ASN A 94 5.47 3.11 14.06
N GLN A 95 6.52 2.92 14.86
CA GLN A 95 7.90 3.22 14.47
C GLN A 95 8.41 2.30 13.37
N HIS A 96 8.14 0.99 13.48
CA HIS A 96 8.47 0.03 12.42
C HIS A 96 7.82 0.45 11.10
N TYR A 97 6.52 0.77 11.13
CA TYR A 97 5.79 1.23 9.95
C TYR A 97 6.40 2.50 9.35
N LEU A 98 6.77 3.48 10.20
CA LEU A 98 7.42 4.72 9.75
C LEU A 98 8.73 4.47 9.00
N GLU A 99 9.50 3.46 9.43
CA GLU A 99 10.82 3.15 8.87
C GLU A 99 10.75 2.34 7.58
N ASN A 100 9.72 1.50 7.42
CA ASN A 100 9.72 0.45 6.40
C ASN A 100 8.56 0.56 5.38
N ASP A 101 7.42 1.13 5.75
CA ASP A 101 6.16 0.87 5.05
C ASP A 101 5.46 2.13 4.51
N ILE A 102 6.11 3.29 4.62
CA ILE A 102 5.57 4.55 4.12
C ILE A 102 5.46 4.53 2.59
N SER A 103 4.24 4.71 2.08
CA SER A 103 3.94 4.67 0.65
C SER A 103 3.65 6.03 0.01
N SER A 104 3.40 7.07 0.81
CA SER A 104 3.10 8.43 0.32
C SER A 104 3.29 9.51 1.39
N ASP A 105 3.24 10.78 0.99
CA ASP A 105 3.31 11.91 1.93
C ASP A 105 2.12 11.97 2.89
N GLU A 106 0.92 11.62 2.42
CA GLU A 106 -0.28 11.56 3.28
C GLU A 106 -0.18 10.40 4.29
N ASP A 107 0.35 9.27 3.85
CA ASP A 107 0.63 8.11 4.70
C ASP A 107 1.68 8.45 5.79
N LEU A 108 2.75 9.15 5.42
CA LEU A 108 3.73 9.70 6.35
C LEU A 108 3.10 10.65 7.37
N ARG A 109 2.21 11.54 6.92
CA ARG A 109 1.51 12.49 7.79
C ARG A 109 0.64 11.75 8.81
N LEU A 110 -0.15 10.76 8.37
CA LEU A 110 -1.00 9.96 9.24
C LEU A 110 -0.19 9.14 10.26
N THR A 111 0.94 8.55 9.85
CA THR A 111 1.86 7.84 10.76
C THR A 111 2.40 8.75 11.86
N LYS A 112 2.77 9.98 11.50
CA LYS A 112 3.23 10.99 12.47
C LYS A 112 2.13 11.41 13.44
N GLU A 113 0.90 11.57 12.95
CA GLU A 113 -0.26 11.86 13.78
C GLU A 113 -0.59 10.71 14.73
N ALA A 114 -0.40 9.45 14.30
CA ALA A 114 -0.59 8.28 15.13
C ALA A 114 0.30 8.31 16.38
N PHE A 115 1.55 8.78 16.32
CA PHE A 115 2.38 8.96 17.51
C PHE A 115 1.76 9.91 18.54
N VAL A 116 1.15 11.01 18.07
CA VAL A 116 0.46 11.96 18.95
C VAL A 116 -0.77 11.31 19.58
N MET A 117 -1.51 10.52 18.81
CA MET A 117 -2.68 9.79 19.32
C MET A 117 -2.30 8.70 20.33
N ILE A 118 -1.23 7.93 20.08
CA ILE A 118 -0.68 6.93 21.00
C ILE A 118 -0.26 7.61 22.31
N LYS A 119 0.44 8.75 22.23
CA LYS A 119 0.80 9.53 23.41
C LYS A 119 -0.44 10.00 24.18
N ASN A 120 -1.48 10.47 23.49
CA ASN A 120 -2.73 10.86 24.13
C ASN A 120 -3.43 9.69 24.84
N ILE A 121 -3.40 8.49 24.25
CA ILE A 121 -3.89 7.26 24.90
C ILE A 121 -3.07 6.96 26.16
N HIS A 122 -1.74 6.98 26.06
CA HIS A 122 -0.83 6.79 27.19
C HIS A 122 -1.13 7.76 28.34
N ASP A 123 -1.25 9.06 28.03
CA ASP A 123 -1.48 10.11 29.04
C ASP A 123 -2.85 9.96 29.73
N ARG A 124 -3.85 9.40 29.02
CA ARG A 124 -5.20 9.12 29.56
C ARG A 124 -5.29 7.78 30.31
N LEU A 125 -4.35 6.87 30.08
CA LEU A 125 -4.37 5.53 30.67
C LEU A 125 -4.20 5.60 32.19
N LEU A 126 -3.22 6.34 32.69
CA LEU A 126 -2.97 6.42 34.13
C LEU A 126 -4.16 7.00 34.93
N PRO A 127 -4.77 8.14 34.53
CA PRO A 127 -5.99 8.62 35.18
C PRO A 127 -7.12 7.59 35.17
N PHE A 128 -7.33 6.91 34.04
CA PHE A 128 -8.34 5.86 33.92
C PHE A 128 -8.12 4.72 34.92
N LEU A 129 -6.89 4.22 35.03
CA LEU A 129 -6.53 3.16 35.97
C LEU A 129 -6.78 3.60 37.41
N GLN A 130 -6.34 4.81 37.78
CA GLN A 130 -6.53 5.35 39.13
C GLN A 130 -8.00 5.55 39.50
N THR A 131 -8.85 5.92 38.55
CA THR A 131 -10.29 6.13 38.78
C THR A 131 -11.06 4.80 38.90
N ASN A 132 -10.62 3.76 38.19
CA ASN A 132 -11.33 2.47 38.13
C ASN A 132 -10.71 1.37 39.01
N ARG A 133 -9.64 1.66 39.75
CA ARG A 133 -8.94 0.70 40.61
C ARG A 133 -9.78 0.28 41.83
N ILE A 134 -9.65 -0.98 42.26
CA ILE A 134 -10.31 -1.56 43.43
C ILE A 134 -9.47 -1.35 44.72
N PRO A 135 -10.09 -1.00 45.87
CA PRO A 135 -11.47 -0.54 46.01
C PRO A 135 -11.65 0.83 45.33
N GLN A 136 -12.82 1.04 44.73
CA GLN A 136 -13.09 2.19 43.85
C GLN A 136 -12.80 3.51 44.57
N SER A 137 -11.78 4.22 44.09
CA SER A 137 -11.24 5.46 44.65
C SER A 137 -12.06 6.70 44.30
N SER A 138 -12.99 6.60 43.37
CA SER A 138 -13.76 7.74 42.83
C SER A 138 -15.22 7.40 42.56
N SER A 139 -16.05 8.44 42.37
CA SER A 139 -17.47 8.29 42.04
C SER A 139 -17.69 7.58 40.71
N THR A 140 -18.86 6.94 40.56
CA THR A 140 -19.28 6.26 39.33
C THR A 140 -19.29 7.19 38.12
N ALA A 141 -19.76 8.45 38.29
CA ALA A 141 -19.78 9.43 37.20
C ALA A 141 -18.39 9.76 36.65
N ASN A 142 -17.39 9.92 37.52
CA ASN A 142 -16.01 10.16 37.11
C ASN A 142 -15.40 8.92 36.40
N SER A 143 -15.84 7.72 36.80
CA SER A 143 -15.41 6.45 36.20
C SER A 143 -15.93 6.29 34.76
N ASP A 144 -17.21 6.63 34.53
CA ASP A 144 -17.84 6.58 33.22
C ASP A 144 -17.22 7.60 32.25
N GLU A 145 -17.00 8.83 32.72
CA GLU A 145 -16.38 9.88 31.91
C GLU A 145 -14.94 9.51 31.51
N SER A 146 -14.13 9.03 32.46
CA SER A 146 -12.76 8.61 32.17
C SER A 146 -12.70 7.45 31.18
N SER A 147 -13.61 6.48 31.29
CA SER A 147 -13.69 5.33 30.36
C SER A 147 -14.10 5.77 28.97
N LYS A 148 -15.11 6.65 28.87
CA LYS A 148 -15.54 7.24 27.59
C LYS A 148 -14.39 8.00 26.92
N ASN A 149 -13.68 8.84 27.67
CA ASN A 149 -12.58 9.64 27.16
C ASN A 149 -11.39 8.81 26.63
N LEU A 150 -11.07 7.68 27.27
CA LEU A 150 -10.01 6.79 26.81
C LEU A 150 -10.47 5.92 25.62
N SER A 151 -11.67 5.34 25.70
CA SER A 151 -12.23 4.54 24.62
C SER A 151 -12.44 5.34 23.32
N GLU A 152 -12.81 6.61 23.42
CA GLU A 152 -12.88 7.52 22.27
C GLU A 152 -11.50 7.72 21.64
N ALA A 153 -10.46 7.99 22.43
CA ALA A 153 -9.10 8.16 21.92
C ALA A 153 -8.59 6.90 21.18
N ILE A 154 -8.86 5.72 21.75
CA ILE A 154 -8.53 4.42 21.11
C ILE A 154 -9.29 4.27 19.78
N ARG A 155 -10.60 4.55 19.76
CA ARG A 155 -11.40 4.47 18.51
C ARG A 155 -10.95 5.46 17.44
N THR A 156 -10.55 6.67 17.83
CA THR A 156 -9.99 7.67 16.91
C THR A 156 -8.71 7.15 16.27
N LEU A 157 -7.81 6.54 17.05
CA LEU A 157 -6.60 5.92 16.51
C LEU A 157 -6.92 4.78 15.53
N THR A 158 -7.85 3.87 15.88
CA THR A 158 -8.31 2.80 14.95
C THR A 158 -8.86 3.39 13.65
N SER A 159 -9.63 4.48 13.72
CA SER A 159 -10.15 5.15 12.52
C SER A 159 -9.04 5.76 11.68
N SER A 160 -7.98 6.29 12.30
CA SER A 160 -6.81 6.83 11.60
C SER A 160 -6.08 5.73 10.84
N TYR A 161 -5.79 4.60 11.49
CA TYR A 161 -5.17 3.44 10.83
C TYR A 161 -6.02 2.87 9.70
N ARG A 162 -7.35 2.83 9.84
CA ARG A 162 -8.24 2.41 8.75
C ARG A 162 -8.19 3.36 7.55
N LYS A 163 -8.11 4.68 7.78
CA LYS A 163 -7.93 5.65 6.70
C LYS A 163 -6.60 5.41 5.99
N GLN A 164 -5.53 5.21 6.76
CA GLN A 164 -4.20 4.91 6.25
C GLN A 164 -4.14 3.60 5.46
N LEU A 165 -4.85 2.58 5.93
CA LEU A 165 -5.00 1.29 5.26
C LEU A 165 -5.68 1.45 3.90
N GLN A 166 -6.75 2.24 3.84
CA GLN A 166 -7.45 2.50 2.57
C GLN A 166 -6.54 3.19 1.55
N ILE A 167 -5.73 4.17 1.97
CA ILE A 167 -4.76 4.83 1.08
C ILE A 167 -3.80 3.82 0.45
N ASN A 168 -3.26 2.90 1.26
CA ASN A 168 -2.33 1.89 0.77
C ASN A 168 -3.00 0.87 -0.18
N ILE A 169 -4.25 0.49 0.10
CA ILE A 169 -5.07 -0.34 -0.80
C ILE A 169 -5.33 0.39 -2.12
N ASP A 170 -5.67 1.68 -2.07
CA ASP A 170 -5.96 2.50 -3.25
C ASP A 170 -4.71 2.65 -4.14
N ILE A 171 -3.53 2.85 -3.55
CA ILE A 171 -2.25 2.88 -4.28
C ILE A 171 -2.01 1.54 -4.99
N GLY A 172 -2.21 0.42 -4.30
CA GLY A 172 -2.07 -0.91 -4.90
C GLY A 172 -3.04 -1.13 -6.07
N THR A 173 -4.29 -0.70 -5.91
CA THR A 173 -5.33 -0.80 -6.94
C THR A 173 -5.01 0.08 -8.15
N GLN A 174 -4.57 1.32 -7.94
CA GLN A 174 -4.19 2.23 -9.01
C GLN A 174 -3.00 1.71 -9.82
N LEU A 175 -2.03 1.08 -9.15
CA LEU A 175 -0.91 0.43 -9.81
C LEU A 175 -1.37 -0.72 -10.69
N ASP A 176 -2.31 -1.55 -10.23
CA ASP A 176 -2.90 -2.65 -11.02
C ASP A 176 -3.67 -2.13 -12.25
N GLU A 177 -4.52 -1.13 -12.08
CA GLU A 177 -5.27 -0.50 -13.18
C GLU A 177 -4.32 0.09 -14.23
N THR A 178 -3.29 0.82 -13.79
CA THR A 178 -2.27 1.39 -14.66
C THR A 178 -1.53 0.29 -15.43
N ASN A 179 -1.23 -0.82 -14.76
CA ASN A 179 -0.54 -1.96 -15.32
C ASN A 179 -1.39 -2.64 -16.40
N THR A 180 -2.66 -2.88 -16.11
CA THR A 180 -3.64 -3.46 -17.04
C THR A 180 -3.84 -2.56 -18.26
N HIS A 181 -3.97 -1.26 -18.06
CA HIS A 181 -4.08 -0.29 -19.16
C HIS A 181 -2.84 -0.35 -20.08
N ILE A 182 -1.64 -0.24 -19.51
CA ILE A 182 -0.39 -0.28 -20.28
C ILE A 182 -0.21 -1.62 -21.01
N TYR A 183 -0.64 -2.74 -20.39
CA TYR A 183 -0.62 -4.06 -21.02
C TYR A 183 -1.41 -4.03 -22.33
N TYR A 184 -2.69 -3.65 -22.26
CA TYR A 184 -3.58 -3.69 -23.43
C TYR A 184 -3.20 -2.65 -24.48
N THR A 185 -2.82 -1.43 -24.07
CA THR A 185 -2.32 -0.42 -25.01
C THR A 185 -1.08 -0.91 -25.76
N THR A 186 -0.13 -1.53 -25.06
CA THR A 186 1.07 -2.08 -25.69
C THR A 186 0.73 -3.25 -26.60
N LEU A 187 -0.09 -4.19 -26.14
CA LEU A 187 -0.45 -5.37 -26.90
C LEU A 187 -1.10 -4.97 -28.24
N TRP A 188 -2.11 -4.11 -28.19
CA TRP A 188 -2.78 -3.62 -29.39
C TRP A 188 -1.86 -2.77 -30.26
N GLY A 189 -1.01 -1.95 -29.66
CA GLY A 189 0.01 -1.17 -30.36
C GLY A 189 1.00 -2.06 -31.12
N LEU A 190 1.48 -3.14 -30.50
CA LEU A 190 2.38 -4.11 -31.13
C LEU A 190 1.67 -4.90 -32.22
N ILE A 191 0.42 -5.35 -32.03
CA ILE A 191 -0.36 -6.05 -33.06
C ILE A 191 -0.58 -5.16 -34.27
N ALA A 192 -1.10 -3.95 -34.06
CA ALA A 192 -1.38 -3.00 -35.14
C ALA A 192 -0.09 -2.53 -35.83
N GLY A 193 0.95 -2.21 -35.06
CA GLY A 193 2.25 -1.80 -35.58
C GLY A 193 2.93 -2.90 -36.39
N SER A 194 2.93 -4.14 -35.89
CA SER A 194 3.44 -5.30 -36.63
C SER A 194 2.67 -5.51 -37.92
N GLY A 195 1.34 -5.45 -37.87
CA GLY A 195 0.47 -5.57 -39.06
C GLY A 195 0.79 -4.51 -40.10
N ALA A 196 0.94 -3.24 -39.69
CA ALA A 196 1.31 -2.15 -40.58
C ALA A 196 2.70 -2.36 -41.21
N VAL A 197 3.70 -2.75 -40.42
CA VAL A 197 5.05 -3.05 -40.92
C VAL A 197 5.03 -4.19 -41.94
N ILE A 198 4.30 -5.28 -41.65
CA ILE A 198 4.15 -6.41 -42.57
C ILE A 198 3.49 -5.98 -43.88
N LEU A 199 2.42 -5.18 -43.84
CA LEU A 199 1.75 -4.70 -45.04
C LEU A 199 2.66 -3.80 -45.88
N VAL A 200 3.39 -2.88 -45.26
CA VAL A 200 4.33 -1.98 -45.94
C VAL A 200 5.48 -2.76 -46.57
N LEU A 201 6.15 -3.63 -45.80
CA LEU A 201 7.26 -4.44 -46.31
C LEU A 201 6.80 -5.42 -47.39
N GLY A 202 5.62 -6.04 -47.22
CA GLY A 202 5.00 -6.92 -48.20
C GLY A 202 4.73 -6.20 -49.53
N PHE A 203 4.15 -5.00 -49.47
CA PHE A 203 3.94 -4.16 -50.64
C PHE A 203 5.25 -3.82 -51.37
N PHE A 204 6.28 -3.36 -50.64
CA PHE A 204 7.59 -3.05 -51.23
C PHE A 204 8.27 -4.28 -51.85
N THR A 205 8.10 -5.44 -51.22
CA THR A 205 8.63 -6.71 -51.71
C THR A 205 7.97 -7.10 -53.03
N ILE A 206 6.63 -7.11 -53.09
CA ILE A 206 5.87 -7.41 -54.32
C ILE A 206 6.25 -6.44 -55.45
N LYS A 207 6.29 -5.14 -55.15
CA LYS A 207 6.68 -4.10 -56.13
C LYS A 207 8.09 -4.31 -56.67
N THR A 208 9.03 -4.72 -55.82
CA THR A 208 10.41 -5.00 -56.23
C THR A 208 10.47 -6.23 -57.13
N ILE A 209 9.78 -7.32 -56.80
CA ILE A 209 9.72 -8.54 -57.61
C ILE A 209 9.11 -8.26 -58.99
N MET A 210 7.97 -7.55 -59.05
CA MET A 210 7.31 -7.22 -60.33
C MET A 210 8.18 -6.32 -61.21
N SER A 211 9.00 -5.45 -60.62
CA SER A 211 9.94 -4.60 -61.36
C SER A 211 11.16 -5.35 -61.92
N ILE A 212 11.46 -6.54 -61.42
CA ILE A 212 12.56 -7.39 -61.94
C ILE A 212 12.06 -8.31 -63.06
N ARG A 213 10.78 -8.71 -63.00
CA ARG A 213 10.12 -9.54 -64.02
C ARG A 213 9.75 -8.79 -65.30
N ARG A 214 9.76 -7.45 -65.29
CA ARG A 214 9.57 -6.57 -66.45
C ARG A 214 10.91 -6.13 -67.00
#